data_AF-A0A1Q6Z7D0-F1
#
_entry.id   AF-A0A1Q6Z7D0-F1
#
_cell.length_a   1.000
_cell.length_b   1.000
_cell.length_c   1.000
_cell.angle_alpha   90.00
_cell.angle_beta   90.00
_cell.angle_gamma   90.00
#
_symmetry.space_group_name_H-M   'P 1'
#
loop_
_entity.id
_entity.type
_entity.pdbx_description
1 polymer ?
#
loop_
_entity_poly.entity_id
_entity_poly.type
_entity_poly.pdbx_seq_one_letter_code
_entity_poly.pdbx_strand_id
1 'polypeptide(L)'
;MHEIVQGQSHARKHPPERLDRWVVVRTQASLRRAQQSMQQQVSKAQATLEQKCWHFSNRRFACEADARAALERDLKGKPVWLEVQHDLVAHAQYAGKGRLRKDSSLTSHQWQVATAVTVNQEQVEQEALRKACWIVGTNVLDAVVLSDQQLVTAYKEQGGVERGFRFVKDPLFLASSVFVKKPERVMAALVSSWCFAC
;
A
#
# COMPACT_ATOMS: atom_id res chain seq x y z
N MET A 1 4.80 -21.89 -15.17
CA MET A 1 4.83 -22.34 -13.77
C MET A 1 3.80 -21.53 -12.98
N HIS A 2 2.78 -22.21 -12.44
CA HIS A 2 1.76 -21.62 -11.59
C HIS A 2 2.08 -21.96 -10.15
N GLU A 3 2.14 -20.94 -9.30
CA GLU A 3 2.20 -21.16 -7.86
C GLU A 3 0.78 -20.99 -7.35
N ILE A 4 0.28 -22.07 -6.75
CA ILE A 4 -1.07 -22.21 -6.25
C ILE A 4 -0.95 -22.37 -4.73
N VAL A 5 -1.50 -21.42 -3.99
CA VAL A 5 -1.59 -21.49 -2.53
C VAL A 5 -3.06 -21.71 -2.16
N GLN A 6 -3.31 -22.82 -1.45
CA GLN A 6 -4.66 -23.27 -1.08
C GLN A 6 -5.13 -22.65 0.25
N GLY A 7 -6.43 -22.39 0.36
CA GLY A 7 -7.11 -22.07 1.60
C GLY A 7 -8.56 -22.58 1.56
N GLN A 8 -9.06 -23.10 2.68
CA GLN A 8 -10.46 -23.51 2.86
C GLN A 8 -11.11 -22.63 3.93
N SER A 9 -12.38 -22.26 3.74
CA SER A 9 -13.13 -21.40 4.66
C SER A 9 -14.48 -22.01 5.04
N HIS A 10 -14.87 -21.87 6.30
CA HIS A 10 -16.19 -22.24 6.82
C HIS A 10 -16.95 -20.97 7.22
N ALA A 11 -18.11 -20.71 6.63
CA ALA A 11 -18.98 -19.61 7.05
C ALA A 11 -19.98 -20.11 8.10
N ARG A 12 -19.81 -19.72 9.38
CA ARG A 12 -20.84 -19.95 10.42
C ARG A 12 -21.77 -18.75 10.53
N LYS A 13 -22.98 -18.91 9.98
CA LYS A 13 -24.32 -18.57 10.52
C LYS A 13 -25.32 -18.61 9.35
N HIS A 14 -26.29 -19.54 9.41
CA HIS A 14 -27.30 -19.93 8.40
C HIS A 14 -27.76 -18.83 7.42
N PRO A 15 -27.83 -19.10 6.08
CA PRO A 15 -28.60 -20.16 5.39
C PRO A 15 -27.66 -21.22 4.74
N PRO A 16 -28.01 -22.08 3.72
CA PRO A 16 -27.30 -23.34 3.50
C PRO A 16 -25.81 -23.06 3.33
N GLU A 17 -24.98 -23.82 4.04
CA GLU A 17 -23.53 -23.65 4.08
C GLU A 17 -22.99 -23.71 2.65
N ARG A 18 -22.84 -22.55 2.01
CA ARG A 18 -22.23 -22.44 0.69
C ARG A 18 -20.74 -22.49 0.93
N LEU A 19 -20.23 -23.71 1.00
CA LEU A 19 -18.81 -23.96 1.02
C LEU A 19 -18.28 -23.60 -0.37
N ASP A 20 -17.36 -22.65 -0.40
CA ASP A 20 -16.63 -22.27 -1.59
C ASP A 20 -15.15 -22.62 -1.39
N ARG A 21 -14.56 -23.21 -2.41
CA ARG A 21 -13.13 -23.50 -2.50
C ARG A 21 -12.45 -22.37 -3.28
N TRP A 22 -11.34 -21.87 -2.76
CA TRP A 22 -10.62 -20.76 -3.35
C TRP A 22 -9.17 -21.11 -3.62
N VAL A 23 -8.64 -20.60 -4.73
CA VAL A 23 -7.25 -20.76 -5.13
C VAL A 23 -6.65 -19.40 -5.37
N VAL A 24 -5.54 -19.09 -4.68
CA VAL A 24 -4.72 -17.92 -4.99
C VAL A 24 -3.76 -18.30 -6.10
N VAL A 25 -3.83 -17.57 -7.21
CA VAL A 25 -3.05 -17.84 -8.41
C VAL A 25 -2.05 -16.73 -8.64
N ARG A 26 -0.78 -17.13 -8.84
CA ARG A 26 0.26 -16.26 -9.38
C ARG A 26 0.85 -16.86 -10.64
N THR A 27 1.19 -16.00 -11.58
CA THR A 27 1.83 -16.39 -12.84
C THR A 27 3.07 -15.53 -13.05
N GLN A 28 4.09 -16.04 -13.75
CA GLN A 28 5.25 -15.22 -14.09
C GLN A 28 4.86 -13.97 -14.92
N ALA A 29 3.86 -14.09 -15.81
CA ALA A 29 3.36 -12.98 -16.60
C ALA A 29 2.65 -11.90 -15.76
N SER A 30 1.84 -12.30 -14.76
CA SER A 30 1.21 -11.35 -13.83
C SER A 30 2.25 -10.68 -12.94
N LEU A 31 3.26 -11.41 -12.49
CA LEU A 31 4.37 -10.86 -11.71
C LEU A 31 5.17 -9.82 -12.50
N ARG A 32 5.58 -10.13 -13.73
CA ARG A 32 6.30 -9.16 -14.58
C ARG A 32 5.50 -7.89 -14.81
N ARG A 33 4.20 -8.00 -15.11
CA ARG A 33 3.31 -6.83 -15.28
C ARG A 33 3.18 -6.02 -13.99
N ALA A 34 3.02 -6.69 -12.85
CA ALA A 34 2.94 -6.02 -11.55
C ALA A 34 4.24 -5.29 -11.20
N GLN A 35 5.41 -5.90 -11.42
CA GLN A 35 6.72 -5.28 -11.21
C GLN A 35 6.93 -4.06 -12.10
N GLN A 36 6.62 -4.15 -13.40
CA GLN A 36 6.71 -3.02 -14.33
C GLN A 36 5.79 -1.86 -13.92
N SER A 37 4.53 -2.17 -13.54
CA SER A 37 3.61 -1.16 -13.05
C SER A 37 4.07 -0.53 -11.74
N MET A 38 4.62 -1.34 -10.82
CA MET A 38 5.17 -0.87 -9.55
C MET A 38 6.35 0.07 -9.76
N GLN A 39 7.30 -0.24 -10.66
CA GLN A 39 8.43 0.65 -10.95
C GLN A 39 7.96 2.05 -11.38
N GLN A 40 6.94 2.12 -12.25
CA GLN A 40 6.38 3.39 -12.68
C GLN A 40 5.66 4.13 -11.54
N GLN A 41 4.92 3.42 -10.69
CA GLN A 41 4.26 3.99 -9.52
C GLN A 41 5.26 4.52 -8.50
N VAL A 42 6.34 3.78 -8.25
CA VAL A 42 7.42 4.14 -7.33
C VAL A 42 8.11 5.41 -7.80
N SER A 43 8.55 5.44 -9.07
CA SER A 43 9.23 6.61 -9.63
C SER A 43 8.37 7.88 -9.54
N LYS A 44 7.08 7.78 -9.92
CA LYS A 44 6.17 8.94 -9.87
C LYS A 44 5.91 9.42 -8.44
N ALA A 45 5.65 8.49 -7.52
CA ALA A 45 5.35 8.84 -6.14
C ALA A 45 6.57 9.40 -5.41
N GLN A 46 7.75 8.83 -5.66
CA GLN A 46 9.02 9.32 -5.12
C GLN A 46 9.26 10.75 -5.58
N ALA A 47 9.21 11.02 -6.89
CA ALA A 47 9.41 12.38 -7.42
C ALA A 47 8.39 13.39 -6.85
N THR A 48 7.12 12.98 -6.74
CA THR A 48 6.07 13.82 -6.14
C THR A 48 6.36 14.12 -4.67
N LEU A 49 6.81 13.12 -3.91
CA LEU A 49 7.11 13.28 -2.49
C LEU A 49 8.38 14.09 -2.27
N GLU A 50 9.43 13.87 -3.07
CA GLU A 50 10.65 14.67 -3.06
C GLU A 50 10.37 16.14 -3.36
N GLN A 51 9.51 16.44 -4.35
CA GLN A 51 9.10 17.81 -4.63
C GLN A 51 8.37 18.44 -3.43
N LYS A 52 7.43 17.71 -2.81
CA LYS A 52 6.75 18.18 -1.58
C LYS A 52 7.73 18.41 -0.44
N CYS A 53 8.64 17.47 -0.21
CA CYS A 53 9.72 17.54 0.77
C CYS A 53 10.65 18.74 0.52
N TRP A 54 10.94 19.07 -0.75
CA TRP A 54 11.72 20.25 -1.11
C TRP A 54 10.99 21.56 -0.77
N HIS A 55 9.71 21.68 -1.18
CA HIS A 55 8.90 22.85 -0.82
C HIS A 55 8.77 23.01 0.69
N PHE A 56 8.58 21.89 1.39
CA PHE A 56 8.47 21.84 2.82
C PHE A 56 9.79 22.24 3.51
N SER A 57 10.91 21.70 3.05
CA SER A 57 12.24 22.00 3.58
C SER A 57 12.60 23.46 3.41
N ASN A 58 12.09 24.15 2.38
CA ASN A 58 12.36 25.58 2.18
C ASN A 58 11.46 26.51 3.00
N ARG A 59 10.48 25.99 3.76
CA ARG A 59 9.60 26.79 4.62
C ARG A 59 10.26 27.05 5.97
N ARG A 60 9.98 28.22 6.53
CA ARG A 60 10.37 28.62 7.87
C ARG A 60 9.15 28.58 8.78
N PHE A 61 9.29 27.98 9.95
CA PHE A 61 8.24 27.88 10.96
C PHE A 61 8.61 28.74 12.17
N ALA A 62 7.60 29.32 12.82
CA ALA A 62 7.79 30.15 14.01
C ALA A 62 8.17 29.32 15.24
N CYS A 63 7.74 28.06 15.31
CA CYS A 63 8.09 27.14 16.38
C CYS A 63 8.28 25.70 15.88
N GLU A 64 8.90 24.87 16.72
CA GLU A 64 9.13 23.46 16.43
C GLU A 64 7.82 22.68 16.25
N ALA A 65 6.81 22.97 17.08
CA ALA A 65 5.53 22.29 17.07
C ALA A 65 4.79 22.51 15.73
N ASP A 66 4.84 23.73 15.18
CA ASP A 66 4.26 24.05 13.88
C ASP A 66 4.95 23.28 12.75
N ALA A 67 6.28 23.19 12.81
CA ALA A 67 7.08 22.44 11.84
C ALA A 67 6.71 20.95 11.88
N ARG A 68 6.58 20.36 13.08
CA ARG A 68 6.20 18.96 13.25
C ARG A 68 4.77 18.68 12.78
N ALA A 69 3.80 19.51 13.17
CA ALA A 69 2.41 19.34 12.77
C ALA A 69 2.22 19.47 11.25
N ALA A 70 2.96 20.37 10.61
CA ALA A 70 2.94 20.51 9.16
C ALA A 70 3.56 19.30 8.46
N LEU A 71 4.66 18.75 9.00
CA LEU A 71 5.28 17.53 8.48
C LEU A 71 4.31 16.33 8.55
N GLU A 72 3.71 16.09 9.71
CA GLU A 72 2.76 14.98 9.89
C GLU A 72 1.57 15.07 8.93
N ARG A 73 1.06 16.28 8.70
CA ARG A 73 -0.02 16.55 7.74
C ARG A 73 0.42 16.22 6.32
N ASP A 74 1.58 16.70 5.89
CA ASP A 74 2.04 16.59 4.51
C ASP A 74 2.51 15.16 4.17
N LEU A 75 2.96 14.39 5.17
CA LEU A 75 3.34 12.97 5.03
C LEU A 75 2.17 11.99 5.19
N LYS A 76 0.98 12.47 5.57
CA LYS A 76 -0.18 11.61 5.78
C LYS A 76 -0.57 10.89 4.48
N GLY A 77 -0.76 9.58 4.58
CA GLY A 77 -1.19 8.75 3.45
C GLY A 77 -0.10 8.46 2.43
N LYS A 78 1.18 8.70 2.74
CA LYS A 78 2.28 8.24 1.89
C LYS A 78 2.25 6.71 1.74
N PRO A 79 2.64 6.16 0.57
CA PRO A 79 2.78 4.72 0.39
C PRO A 79 3.71 4.09 1.43
N VAL A 80 3.42 2.86 1.83
CA VAL A 80 4.19 2.12 2.85
C VAL A 80 5.65 1.87 2.45
N TRP A 81 5.93 1.82 1.14
CA TRP A 81 7.27 1.63 0.57
C TRP A 81 8.04 2.95 0.35
N LEU A 82 7.45 4.10 0.67
CA LEU A 82 8.18 5.37 0.75
C LEU A 82 8.46 5.71 2.21
N GLU A 83 9.72 5.95 2.53
CA GLU A 83 10.17 6.39 3.83
C GLU A 83 10.65 7.83 3.73
N VAL A 84 10.38 8.61 4.78
CA VAL A 84 10.84 9.99 4.88
C VAL A 84 11.53 10.13 6.22
N GLN A 85 12.85 10.28 6.16
CA GLN A 85 13.64 10.69 7.30
C GLN A 85 13.57 12.20 7.42
N HIS A 86 13.52 12.71 8.65
CA HIS A 86 13.42 14.14 8.88
C HIS A 86 14.14 14.57 10.14
N ASP A 87 14.67 15.79 10.10
CA ASP A 87 15.31 16.46 11.23
C ASP A 87 14.80 17.90 11.35
N LEU A 88 14.68 18.37 12.59
CA LEU A 88 14.26 19.73 12.89
C LEU A 88 15.48 20.58 13.19
N VAL A 89 15.70 21.60 12.35
CA VAL A 89 16.86 22.49 12.44
C VAL A 89 16.40 23.86 12.92
N ALA A 90 16.93 24.29 14.07
CA ALA A 90 16.70 25.62 14.60
C ALA A 90 17.71 26.62 14.04
N HIS A 91 17.22 27.77 13.59
CA HIS A 91 18.01 28.89 13.09
C HIS A 91 17.77 30.11 13.98
N ALA A 92 18.82 30.60 14.61
CA ALA A 92 18.77 31.84 15.36
C ALA A 92 18.61 33.03 14.40
N GLN A 93 17.63 33.89 14.66
CA GLN A 93 17.52 35.20 14.03
C GLN A 93 17.89 36.31 15.02
N TYR A 94 18.81 37.16 14.58
CA TYR A 94 19.22 38.37 15.28
C TYR A 94 18.44 39.56 14.73
N ALA A 95 17.86 40.40 15.58
CA ALA A 95 17.22 41.63 15.11
C ALA A 95 18.25 42.63 14.57
N GLY A 96 18.10 43.01 13.30
CA GLY A 96 18.56 44.29 12.79
C GLY A 96 19.07 44.28 11.34
N LYS A 97 18.59 45.21 10.52
CA LYS A 97 19.30 45.67 9.31
C LYS A 97 20.44 46.61 9.77
N GLY A 98 21.67 46.11 9.82
CA GLY A 98 22.87 46.91 10.10
C GLY A 98 23.95 46.20 10.93
N ARG A 99 25.15 46.79 10.98
CA ARG A 99 26.36 46.30 11.68
C ARG A 99 26.04 45.94 13.15
N LEU A 100 26.36 44.70 13.55
CA LEU A 100 26.08 44.13 14.88
C LEU A 100 26.49 45.09 16.01
N ARG A 101 25.52 45.49 16.85
CA ARG A 101 25.80 46.10 18.16
C ARG A 101 26.00 45.00 19.20
N LYS A 102 26.98 45.22 20.08
CA LYS A 102 27.55 44.24 21.02
C LYS A 102 26.55 43.66 22.04
N ASP A 103 25.35 44.24 22.15
CA ASP A 103 24.34 43.92 23.17
C ASP A 103 22.96 43.52 22.58
N SER A 104 22.90 43.02 21.34
CA SER A 104 21.62 42.59 20.74
C SER A 104 21.13 41.25 21.33
N SER A 105 19.97 41.27 21.98
CA SER A 105 19.26 40.09 22.47
C SER A 105 18.67 39.28 21.31
N LEU A 106 18.93 37.96 21.29
CA LEU A 106 18.32 36.99 20.37
C LEU A 106 16.82 37.26 20.20
N THR A 107 16.35 37.44 18.96
CA THR A 107 15.01 38.01 18.72
C THR A 107 13.98 36.96 18.31
N SER A 108 14.37 35.86 17.66
CA SER A 108 13.48 34.70 17.48
C SER A 108 14.25 33.49 16.95
N HIS A 109 13.75 32.28 17.23
CA HIS A 109 14.20 31.06 16.56
C HIS A 109 13.24 30.75 15.41
N GLN A 110 13.76 30.54 14.20
CA GLN A 110 13.00 29.96 13.10
C GLN A 110 13.38 28.50 12.94
N TRP A 111 12.38 27.67 12.70
CA TRP A 111 12.56 26.24 12.50
C TRP A 111 12.46 25.90 11.02
N GLN A 112 13.30 24.96 10.59
CA GLN A 112 13.29 24.38 9.26
C GLN A 112 13.30 22.86 9.43
N VAL A 113 12.68 22.15 8.48
CA VAL A 113 12.76 20.69 8.47
C VAL A 113 13.69 20.26 7.34
N ALA A 114 14.69 19.46 7.64
CA ALA A 114 15.45 18.75 6.63
C ALA A 114 14.78 17.40 6.40
N THR A 115 14.61 17.00 5.14
CA THR A 115 13.97 15.71 4.81
C THR A 115 14.78 14.95 3.77
N ALA A 116 14.85 13.63 3.91
CA ALA A 116 15.37 12.72 2.91
C ALA A 116 14.32 11.65 2.59
N VAL A 117 14.04 11.44 1.29
CA VAL A 117 13.08 10.44 0.83
C VAL A 117 13.85 9.20 0.39
N THR A 118 13.42 8.03 0.85
CA THR A 118 14.00 6.74 0.47
C THR A 118 12.91 5.76 0.06
N VAL A 119 13.28 4.80 -0.78
CA VAL A 119 12.39 3.73 -1.23
C VAL A 119 12.79 2.43 -0.54
N ASN A 120 11.84 1.80 0.14
CA ASN A 120 12.01 0.48 0.71
C ASN A 120 11.72 -0.57 -0.37
N GLN A 121 12.77 -1.09 -1.01
CA GLN A 121 12.63 -2.03 -2.14
C GLN A 121 11.97 -3.35 -1.74
N GLU A 122 12.18 -3.83 -0.52
CA GLU A 122 11.53 -5.05 -0.04
C GLU A 122 9.99 -4.86 -0.01
N GLN A 123 9.52 -3.71 0.47
CA GLN A 123 8.09 -3.39 0.46
C GLN A 123 7.55 -3.21 -0.97
N VAL A 124 8.33 -2.66 -1.89
CA VAL A 124 7.95 -2.58 -3.32
C VAL A 124 7.76 -3.98 -3.90
N GLU A 125 8.68 -4.91 -3.62
CA GLU A 125 8.62 -6.29 -4.09
C GLU A 125 7.42 -7.04 -3.47
N GLN A 126 7.18 -6.88 -2.17
CA GLN A 126 6.02 -7.45 -1.50
C GLN A 126 4.70 -6.95 -2.11
N GLU A 127 4.61 -5.65 -2.40
CA GLU A 127 3.45 -5.06 -3.10
C GLU A 127 3.32 -5.54 -4.54
N ALA A 128 4.43 -5.73 -5.27
CA ALA A 128 4.40 -6.32 -6.61
C ALA A 128 3.90 -7.77 -6.57
N LEU A 129 4.34 -8.57 -5.59
CA LEU A 129 3.87 -9.93 -5.38
C LEU A 129 2.38 -9.94 -5.06
N ARG A 130 1.91 -9.03 -4.19
CA ARG A 130 0.48 -8.86 -3.87
C ARG A 130 -0.35 -8.54 -5.12
N LYS A 131 0.08 -7.57 -5.92
CA LYS A 131 -0.57 -7.16 -7.18
C LYS A 131 -0.53 -8.22 -8.28
N ALA A 132 0.41 -9.15 -8.21
CA ALA A 132 0.52 -10.25 -9.15
C ALA A 132 -0.45 -11.41 -8.87
N CYS A 133 -1.00 -11.47 -7.64
CA CYS A 133 -1.93 -12.50 -7.19
C CYS A 133 -3.38 -12.15 -7.54
N TRP A 134 -4.15 -13.18 -7.81
CA TRP A 134 -5.60 -13.10 -8.01
C TRP A 134 -6.25 -14.39 -7.49
N ILE A 135 -7.55 -14.36 -7.24
CA ILE A 135 -8.27 -15.48 -6.63
C ILE A 135 -9.25 -16.08 -7.65
N VAL A 136 -9.35 -17.40 -7.66
CA VAL A 136 -10.45 -18.15 -8.32
C VAL A 136 -11.25 -18.86 -7.26
N GLY A 137 -12.57 -18.66 -7.27
CA GLY A 137 -13.52 -19.39 -6.45
C GLY A 137 -14.25 -20.46 -7.25
N THR A 138 -14.59 -21.56 -6.58
CA THR A 138 -15.49 -22.59 -7.11
C THR A 138 -16.34 -23.18 -6.00
N ASN A 139 -17.56 -23.56 -6.33
CA ASN A 139 -18.45 -24.35 -5.46
C ASN A 139 -18.12 -25.86 -5.48
N VAL A 140 -17.19 -26.29 -6.33
CA VAL A 140 -16.70 -27.68 -6.37
C VAL A 140 -15.60 -27.84 -5.31
N LEU A 141 -15.96 -28.43 -4.19
CA LEU A 141 -15.08 -28.62 -3.03
C LEU A 141 -14.06 -29.74 -3.22
N ASP A 142 -14.45 -30.77 -3.97
CA ASP A 142 -13.62 -31.95 -4.16
C ASP A 142 -12.51 -31.66 -5.19
N ALA A 143 -11.28 -31.64 -4.70
CA ALA A 143 -10.09 -31.43 -5.52
C ALA A 143 -9.76 -32.62 -6.45
N VAL A 144 -10.34 -33.81 -6.18
CA VAL A 144 -10.27 -34.97 -7.08
C VAL A 144 -11.18 -34.77 -8.28
N VAL A 145 -12.37 -34.21 -8.06
CA VAL A 145 -13.34 -33.90 -9.14
C VAL A 145 -12.88 -32.72 -9.98
N LEU A 146 -12.33 -31.68 -9.34
CA LEU A 146 -11.79 -30.51 -10.02
C LEU A 146 -10.47 -30.11 -9.37
N SER A 147 -9.35 -30.46 -9.99
CA SER A 147 -8.04 -30.02 -9.49
C SER A 147 -7.87 -28.50 -9.59
N ASP A 148 -6.97 -27.93 -8.80
CA ASP A 148 -6.69 -26.49 -8.86
C ASP A 148 -6.17 -26.07 -10.24
N GLN A 149 -5.37 -26.93 -10.89
CA GLN A 149 -4.88 -26.65 -12.23
C GLN A 149 -6.03 -26.61 -13.24
N GLN A 150 -6.97 -27.56 -13.17
CA GLN A 150 -8.15 -27.56 -14.04
C GLN A 150 -9.03 -26.33 -13.78
N LEU A 151 -9.22 -25.95 -12.51
CA LEU A 151 -9.97 -24.74 -12.15
C LEU A 151 -9.35 -23.48 -12.76
N VAL A 152 -8.02 -23.32 -12.63
CA VAL A 152 -7.29 -22.16 -13.16
C VAL A 152 -7.30 -22.14 -14.69
N THR A 153 -7.17 -23.29 -15.34
CA THR A 153 -7.22 -23.41 -16.80
C THR A 153 -8.61 -23.09 -17.33
N ALA A 154 -9.66 -23.72 -16.77
CA ALA A 154 -11.04 -23.45 -17.14
C ALA A 154 -11.41 -21.97 -16.98
N TYR A 155 -10.97 -21.33 -15.89
CA TYR A 155 -11.18 -19.90 -15.69
C TYR A 155 -10.52 -19.03 -16.76
N LYS A 156 -9.32 -19.39 -17.22
CA LYS A 156 -8.60 -18.65 -18.28
C LYS A 156 -9.17 -18.87 -19.67
N GLU A 157 -9.66 -20.08 -19.96
CA GLU A 157 -10.26 -20.43 -21.25
C GLU A 157 -11.64 -19.79 -21.45
N GLN A 158 -12.33 -19.43 -20.35
CA GLN A 158 -13.55 -18.62 -20.37
C GLN A 158 -13.32 -17.12 -20.74
N GLY A 159 -12.14 -16.79 -21.30
CA GLY A 159 -11.56 -15.46 -21.51
C GLY A 159 -12.32 -14.42 -22.35
N GLY A 160 -13.63 -14.59 -22.61
CA GLY A 160 -14.50 -13.56 -23.20
C GLY A 160 -15.12 -12.58 -22.19
N VAL A 161 -15.19 -12.95 -20.90
CA VAL A 161 -15.96 -12.21 -19.86
C VAL A 161 -15.05 -11.35 -18.94
N GLU A 162 -13.76 -11.24 -19.26
CA GLU A 162 -12.73 -10.64 -18.39
C GLU A 162 -12.86 -9.13 -18.12
N ARG A 163 -13.80 -8.42 -18.76
CA ARG A 163 -14.01 -6.98 -18.52
C ARG A 163 -14.82 -6.69 -17.25
N GLY A 164 -15.69 -7.60 -16.79
CA GLY A 164 -16.62 -7.35 -15.69
C GLY A 164 -16.06 -7.57 -14.28
N PHE A 165 -15.09 -8.48 -14.11
CA PHE A 165 -14.60 -8.91 -12.79
C PHE A 165 -13.28 -8.25 -12.36
N ARG A 166 -13.02 -7.04 -12.83
CA ARG A 166 -11.88 -6.24 -12.31
C ARG A 166 -12.08 -5.86 -10.82
N PHE A 167 -13.30 -6.01 -10.30
CA PHE A 167 -13.68 -5.70 -8.92
C PHE A 167 -13.18 -6.71 -7.88
N VAL A 168 -13.04 -8.01 -8.24
CA VAL A 168 -12.47 -9.05 -7.33
C VAL A 168 -10.93 -9.08 -7.40
N LYS A 169 -10.35 -8.31 -8.34
CA LYS A 169 -8.90 -8.26 -8.60
C LYS A 169 -8.15 -7.20 -7.81
N ASP A 170 -8.79 -6.42 -6.94
CA ASP A 170 -8.05 -5.45 -6.12
C ASP A 170 -7.41 -6.16 -4.91
N PRO A 171 -6.08 -6.30 -4.86
CA PRO A 171 -5.43 -6.89 -3.70
C PRO A 171 -5.71 -6.08 -2.44
N LEU A 172 -6.08 -4.79 -2.53
CA LEU A 172 -6.44 -3.97 -1.37
C LEU A 172 -7.64 -4.51 -0.59
N PHE A 173 -8.57 -5.21 -1.27
CA PHE A 173 -9.72 -5.83 -0.63
C PHE A 173 -9.35 -7.12 0.14
N LEU A 174 -8.18 -7.70 -0.17
CA LEU A 174 -7.63 -8.90 0.47
C LEU A 174 -6.46 -8.55 1.42
N ALA A 175 -5.79 -7.42 1.21
CA ALA A 175 -4.47 -7.15 1.80
C ALA A 175 -4.49 -6.72 3.27
N SER A 176 -5.62 -6.34 3.86
CA SER A 176 -5.65 -6.03 5.30
C SER A 176 -5.61 -7.29 6.17
N SER A 177 -5.98 -8.48 5.66
CA SER A 177 -6.02 -9.71 6.47
C SER A 177 -5.31 -10.94 5.88
N VAL A 178 -4.89 -10.93 4.60
CA VAL A 178 -4.46 -12.14 3.88
C VAL A 178 -2.95 -12.39 3.90
N PHE A 179 -2.12 -11.41 4.28
CA PHE A 179 -0.67 -11.63 4.43
C PHE A 179 -0.28 -12.00 5.86
N VAL A 180 -0.97 -12.98 6.42
CA VAL A 180 -0.51 -13.70 7.61
C VAL A 180 -0.05 -15.07 7.16
N LYS A 181 1.03 -15.55 7.77
CA LYS A 181 1.67 -16.87 7.60
C LYS A 181 0.72 -18.09 7.77
N LYS A 182 -0.60 -17.90 7.80
CA LYS A 182 -1.66 -18.88 8.00
C LYS A 182 -2.89 -18.55 7.13
N PRO A 183 -3.41 -19.51 6.34
CA PRO A 183 -4.54 -19.32 5.41
C PRO A 183 -5.90 -19.07 6.08
N GLU A 184 -6.01 -19.19 7.40
CA GLU A 184 -7.26 -19.06 8.16
C GLU A 184 -7.83 -17.61 8.19
N ARG A 185 -7.01 -16.58 7.89
CA ARG A 185 -7.42 -15.16 8.03
C ARG A 185 -8.09 -14.52 6.81
N VAL A 186 -8.37 -15.30 5.76
CA VAL A 186 -8.99 -14.81 4.51
C VAL A 186 -10.39 -14.22 4.74
N MET A 187 -11.11 -14.67 5.77
CA MET A 187 -12.52 -14.30 6.01
C MET A 187 -12.78 -12.99 6.76
N ALA A 188 -11.80 -12.42 7.48
CA ALA A 188 -12.09 -11.21 8.26
C ALA A 188 -12.28 -9.95 7.37
N ALA A 189 -11.60 -9.89 6.22
CA ALA A 189 -11.70 -8.75 5.31
C ALA A 189 -12.92 -8.83 4.37
N LEU A 190 -13.31 -10.03 3.91
CA LEU A 190 -14.39 -10.19 2.93
C LEU A 190 -15.80 -10.00 3.51
N VAL A 191 -16.01 -10.29 4.80
CA VAL A 191 -17.35 -10.24 5.43
C VAL A 191 -17.77 -8.81 5.81
N SER A 192 -16.85 -7.83 5.87
CA SER A 192 -17.19 -6.46 6.32
C SER A 192 -17.65 -5.49 5.23
N SER A 193 -17.61 -5.87 3.94
CA SER A 193 -18.07 -4.99 2.83
C SER A 193 -19.30 -5.51 2.07
N TRP A 194 -20.04 -6.44 2.65
CA TRP A 194 -21.34 -6.90 2.13
C TRP A 194 -22.55 -6.37 2.91
N CYS A 195 -22.37 -5.22 3.57
CA CYS A 195 -23.48 -4.39 4.03
C CYS A 195 -23.33 -3.02 3.36
N PHE A 196 -24.06 -2.82 2.26
CA PHE A 196 -24.62 -1.58 1.71
C PHE A 196 -24.67 -1.64 0.18
N ALA A 197 -25.80 -2.13 -0.33
CA ALA A 197 -26.48 -1.63 -1.54
C ALA A 197 -27.75 -2.48 -1.74
N CYS A 198 -28.79 -2.14 -0.98
CA CYS A 198 -30.13 -2.11 -1.57
C CYS A 198 -30.24 -0.83 -2.40
#